data_AF-A0A537FWC9-F1
#
_entry.id   AF-A0A537FWC9-F1
#
_cell.length_a   1.000
_cell.length_b   1.000
_cell.length_c   1.000
_cell.angle_alpha   90.00
_cell.angle_beta   90.00
_cell.angle_gamma   90.00
#
_symmetry.space_group_name_H-M   'P 1'
#
loop_
_entity.id
_entity.type
_entity.pdbx_description
1 polymer ?
#
loop_
_entity_poly.entity_id
_entity_poly.type
_entity_poly.pdbx_seq_one_letter_code
_entity_poly.pdbx_strand_id
1 'polypeptide(L)'
;MAQTSVAQFASELKVPPSVLLEQLRAAGVEKRVPEDSLSDQDKSRLLEYLRRTHGSVESKNKITLTRKQTSEIRKTDATGKYRTVQVEVRKKRVFVKRDPAEVTAAAVAAEAPPPPAAAPSVDVRELELREEEARREQQLAELQAAELREKQERERREAEQKQADQKVAEAAPAAATTLHAPKAAEAKTDKKPKKAKPTTVLRDDSVRRRQIKTRGDAGGGVGGWH
;
A
#
# COMPACT_ATOMS: atom_id res chain seq x y z
N MET A 1 -3.39 -34.06 -34.00
CA MET A 1 -2.34 -33.24 -34.63
C MET A 1 -1.46 -34.12 -35.50
N ALA A 2 -0.50 -33.55 -36.25
CA ALA A 2 0.50 -34.34 -36.98
C ALA A 2 1.35 -35.17 -35.99
N GLN A 3 1.57 -36.45 -36.29
CA GLN A 3 2.45 -37.30 -35.51
C GLN A 3 3.90 -36.86 -35.73
N THR A 4 4.62 -36.57 -34.65
CA THR A 4 6.04 -36.16 -34.67
C THR A 4 6.90 -37.28 -34.11
N SER A 5 8.10 -37.52 -34.65
CA SER A 5 9.00 -38.52 -34.05
C SER A 5 9.59 -38.02 -32.73
N VAL A 6 10.04 -38.95 -31.87
CA VAL A 6 10.69 -38.60 -30.60
C VAL A 6 11.95 -37.75 -30.84
N ALA A 7 12.75 -38.05 -31.87
CA ALA A 7 13.93 -37.27 -32.23
C ALA A 7 13.59 -35.83 -32.63
N GLN A 8 12.54 -35.65 -33.45
CA GLN A 8 12.07 -34.32 -33.86
C GLN A 8 11.58 -33.54 -32.65
N PHE A 9 10.73 -34.15 -31.82
CA PHE A 9 10.20 -33.50 -30.62
C PHE A 9 11.29 -33.15 -29.60
N ALA A 10 12.31 -34.01 -29.43
CA ALA A 10 13.46 -33.74 -28.59
C ALA A 10 14.25 -32.50 -29.09
N SER A 11 14.46 -32.40 -30.40
CA SER A 11 15.17 -31.27 -31.01
C SER A 11 14.43 -29.93 -30.83
N GLU A 12 13.09 -29.95 -30.94
CA GLU A 12 12.23 -28.78 -30.70
C GLU A 12 12.34 -28.29 -29.25
N LEU A 13 12.34 -29.24 -28.30
CA LEU A 13 12.47 -28.94 -26.87
C LEU A 13 13.92 -28.66 -26.45
N LYS A 14 14.90 -28.84 -27.36
CA LYS A 14 16.34 -28.76 -27.08
C LYS A 14 16.77 -29.69 -25.93
N VAL A 15 16.14 -30.85 -25.85
CA VAL A 15 16.47 -31.92 -24.89
C VAL A 15 17.08 -33.08 -25.68
N PRO A 16 18.12 -33.76 -25.19
CA PRO A 16 18.64 -34.93 -25.87
C PRO A 16 17.58 -36.05 -25.95
N PRO A 17 17.51 -36.80 -27.07
CA PRO A 17 16.47 -37.81 -27.28
C PRO A 17 16.52 -38.95 -26.25
N SER A 18 17.70 -39.25 -25.70
CA SER A 18 17.86 -40.23 -24.61
C SER A 18 17.08 -39.84 -23.35
N VAL A 19 17.22 -38.58 -22.91
CA VAL A 19 16.53 -38.06 -21.72
C VAL A 19 15.01 -38.03 -21.94
N LEU A 20 14.58 -37.65 -23.14
CA LEU A 20 13.15 -37.66 -23.46
C LEU A 20 12.57 -39.09 -23.44
N LEU A 21 13.30 -40.09 -23.93
CA LEU A 21 12.89 -41.49 -23.84
C LEU A 21 12.79 -41.98 -22.39
N GLU A 22 13.70 -41.58 -21.52
CA GLU A 22 13.62 -41.88 -20.08
C GLU A 22 12.37 -41.26 -19.43
N GLN A 23 12.08 -39.99 -19.74
CA GLN A 23 10.89 -39.31 -19.23
C GLN A 23 9.60 -39.93 -19.75
N LEU A 24 9.55 -40.33 -21.03
CA LEU A 24 8.39 -41.01 -21.61
C LEU A 24 8.15 -42.37 -20.93
N ARG A 25 9.20 -43.14 -20.65
CA ARG A 25 9.09 -44.40 -19.90
C ARG A 25 8.62 -44.17 -18.46
N ALA A 26 9.14 -43.14 -17.79
CA ALA A 26 8.71 -42.76 -16.44
C ALA A 26 7.23 -42.30 -16.42
N ALA A 27 6.73 -41.73 -17.52
CA ALA A 27 5.34 -41.37 -17.72
C ALA A 27 4.44 -42.56 -18.16
N GLY A 28 4.98 -43.78 -18.24
CA GLY A 28 4.23 -44.98 -18.64
C GLY A 28 3.96 -45.08 -20.14
N VAL A 29 4.78 -44.42 -20.97
CA VAL A 29 4.75 -44.54 -22.43
C VAL A 29 5.94 -45.37 -22.90
N GLU A 30 5.66 -46.55 -23.46
CA GLU A 30 6.70 -47.46 -23.97
C GLU A 30 7.16 -47.07 -25.38
N LYS A 31 8.06 -46.09 -25.47
CA LYS A 31 8.83 -45.77 -26.67
C LYS A 31 10.30 -46.09 -26.41
N ARG A 32 10.96 -46.75 -27.37
CA ARG A 32 12.32 -47.28 -27.18
C ARG A 32 13.32 -46.64 -28.11
N VAL A 33 12.89 -46.26 -29.30
CA VAL A 33 13.74 -45.79 -30.38
C VAL A 33 13.45 -44.31 -30.61
N PRO A 34 14.47 -43.47 -30.93
CA PRO A 34 14.26 -42.06 -31.26
C PRO A 34 13.36 -41.82 -32.49
N GLU A 35 13.22 -42.82 -33.37
CA GLU A 35 12.37 -42.75 -34.56
C GLU A 35 10.90 -43.09 -34.29
N ASP A 36 10.55 -43.53 -33.08
CA ASP A 36 9.17 -43.88 -32.76
C ASP A 36 8.25 -42.64 -32.87
N SER A 37 7.03 -42.83 -33.37
CA SER A 37 6.05 -41.75 -33.46
C SER A 37 5.42 -41.45 -32.09
N LEU A 38 5.26 -40.16 -31.81
CA LEU A 38 4.69 -39.64 -30.56
C LEU A 38 3.26 -39.14 -30.79
N SER A 39 2.29 -39.77 -30.12
CA SER A 39 0.89 -39.37 -30.19
C SER A 39 0.56 -38.20 -29.26
N ASP A 40 -0.59 -37.56 -29.46
CA ASP A 40 -1.07 -36.49 -28.58
C ASP A 40 -1.35 -37.01 -27.15
N GLN A 41 -1.69 -38.30 -27.01
CA GLN A 41 -1.88 -38.97 -25.72
C GLN A 41 -0.55 -39.19 -24.98
N ASP A 42 0.52 -39.52 -25.70
CA ASP A 42 1.84 -39.70 -25.10
C ASP A 42 2.39 -38.37 -24.58
N LYS A 43 2.18 -37.30 -25.36
CA LYS A 43 2.52 -35.93 -24.97
C LYS A 43 1.78 -35.50 -23.71
N SER A 44 0.48 -35.82 -23.58
CA SER A 44 -0.28 -35.44 -22.40
C SER A 44 0.19 -36.18 -21.13
N ARG A 45 0.51 -37.48 -21.24
CA ARG A 45 1.09 -38.26 -20.14
C ARG A 45 2.44 -37.73 -19.70
N LEU A 46 3.33 -37.41 -20.65
CA LEU A 46 4.61 -36.77 -20.36
C LEU A 46 4.42 -35.45 -19.59
N LEU A 47 3.48 -34.61 -20.05
CA LEU A 47 3.20 -33.34 -19.37
C LEU A 47 2.61 -33.53 -17.96
N GLU A 48 1.75 -34.53 -17.77
CA GLU A 48 1.21 -34.85 -16.45
C GLU A 48 2.31 -35.33 -15.49
N TYR A 49 3.17 -36.23 -15.95
CA TYR A 49 4.33 -36.69 -15.22
C TYR A 49 5.24 -35.51 -14.81
N LEU A 50 5.62 -34.65 -15.76
CA LEU A 50 6.46 -33.49 -15.49
C LEU A 50 5.80 -32.50 -14.51
N ARG A 51 4.48 -32.30 -14.59
CA ARG A 51 3.77 -31.46 -13.61
C ARG A 51 3.80 -32.08 -12.22
N ARG A 52 3.63 -33.41 -12.12
CA ARG A 52 3.68 -34.14 -10.85
C ARG A 52 5.07 -34.13 -10.23
N THR A 53 6.13 -34.31 -11.02
CA THR A 53 7.52 -34.33 -10.52
C THR A 53 8.02 -32.94 -10.13
N HIS A 54 7.65 -31.91 -10.88
CA HIS A 54 8.10 -30.54 -10.61
C HIS A 54 7.15 -29.76 -9.68
N GLY A 55 6.13 -30.40 -9.12
CA GLY A 55 5.19 -29.76 -8.19
C GLY A 55 4.29 -28.69 -8.84
N SER A 56 4.23 -28.64 -10.18
CA SER A 56 3.33 -27.76 -10.95
C SER A 56 1.89 -28.30 -11.00
N VAL A 57 1.46 -28.99 -9.95
CA VAL A 57 0.07 -29.42 -9.73
C VAL A 57 -0.76 -28.27 -9.14
N GLU A 58 -0.17 -27.10 -8.88
CA GLU A 58 -0.94 -25.91 -8.51
C GLU A 58 -1.73 -25.33 -9.69
N SER A 59 -2.94 -24.88 -9.38
CA SER A 59 -3.99 -24.46 -10.32
C SER A 59 -3.50 -23.53 -11.45
N LYS A 60 -3.70 -23.94 -12.70
CA LYS A 60 -3.55 -23.13 -13.94
C LYS A 60 -4.36 -21.83 -13.91
N ASN A 61 -5.26 -21.70 -12.94
CA ASN A 61 -6.18 -20.61 -12.78
C ASN A 61 -5.55 -19.43 -12.04
N LYS A 62 -4.34 -19.50 -11.47
CA LYS A 62 -3.74 -18.39 -10.73
C LYS A 62 -2.30 -18.11 -11.17
N ILE A 63 -2.09 -17.00 -11.85
CA ILE A 63 -0.75 -16.51 -12.25
C ILE A 63 -0.45 -15.24 -11.46
N THR A 64 0.68 -15.20 -10.76
CA THR A 64 1.14 -13.99 -10.06
C THR A 64 2.17 -13.26 -10.90
N LEU A 65 1.88 -12.02 -11.31
CA LEU A 65 2.83 -11.10 -11.91
C LEU A 65 3.47 -10.23 -10.82
N THR A 66 4.79 -10.34 -10.68
CA THR A 66 5.58 -9.44 -9.83
C THR A 66 6.24 -8.37 -10.70
N ARG A 67 5.84 -7.10 -10.55
CA ARG A 67 6.46 -5.98 -11.26
C ARG A 67 7.13 -5.03 -10.27
N LYS A 68 8.39 -4.69 -10.56
CA LYS A 68 9.14 -3.63 -9.88
C LYS A 68 8.81 -2.31 -10.58
N GLN A 69 8.34 -1.34 -9.81
CA GLN A 69 8.14 0.03 -10.25
C GLN A 69 9.10 0.91 -9.47
N THR A 70 9.98 1.61 -10.18
CA THR A 70 10.91 2.58 -9.61
C THR A 70 10.32 3.97 -9.81
N SER A 71 10.15 4.72 -8.73
CA SER A 71 9.80 6.14 -8.76
C SER A 71 10.87 6.96 -8.04
N GLU A 72 11.07 8.20 -8.46
CA GLU A 72 12.03 9.10 -7.84
C GLU A 72 11.29 10.16 -7.04
N ILE A 73 11.58 10.25 -5.74
CA ILE A 73 11.07 11.33 -4.90
C ILE A 73 12.19 12.35 -4.74
N ARG A 74 11.94 13.56 -5.25
CA ARG A 74 12.81 14.72 -5.03
C ARG A 74 12.30 15.46 -3.80
N LYS A 75 13.11 15.52 -2.74
CA LYS A 75 12.79 16.25 -1.51
C LYS A 75 13.96 17.15 -1.12
N THR A 76 13.64 18.28 -0.51
CA THR A 76 14.58 19.14 0.21
C THR A 76 14.62 18.71 1.67
N ASP A 77 15.80 18.41 2.18
CA ASP A 77 16.00 18.17 3.62
C ASP A 77 15.77 19.49 4.39
N ALA A 78 15.50 19.42 5.70
CA ALA A 78 15.24 20.59 6.55
C ALA A 78 16.37 21.66 6.54
N THR A 79 17.55 21.28 6.05
CA THR A 79 18.73 22.15 5.88
C THR A 79 18.84 22.74 4.45
N GLY A 80 17.81 22.60 3.61
CA GLY A 80 17.73 23.17 2.26
C GLY A 80 18.44 22.37 1.16
N LYS A 81 19.08 21.24 1.48
CA LYS A 81 19.81 20.42 0.50
C LYS A 81 18.86 19.47 -0.25
N TYR A 82 18.92 19.49 -1.58
CA TYR A 82 18.12 18.60 -2.43
C TYR A 82 18.66 17.17 -2.40
N ARG A 83 17.77 16.21 -2.18
CA ARG A 83 18.06 14.78 -2.32
C ARG A 83 17.01 14.10 -3.20
N THR A 84 17.49 13.18 -4.03
CA THR A 84 16.64 12.29 -4.81
C THR A 84 16.69 10.90 -4.18
N VAL A 85 15.54 10.42 -3.75
CA VAL A 85 15.37 9.09 -3.19
C VAL A 85 14.73 8.23 -4.27
N GLN A 86 15.42 7.17 -4.70
CA GLN A 86 14.83 6.15 -5.55
C GLN A 86 13.98 5.21 -4.68
N VAL A 87 12.68 5.18 -4.96
CA VAL A 87 11.72 4.31 -4.29
C VAL A 87 11.36 3.18 -5.22
N GLU A 88 11.69 1.96 -4.81
CA GLU A 88 11.34 0.75 -5.56
C GLU A 88 10.14 0.07 -4.90
N VAL A 89 8.96 0.22 -5.52
CA VAL A 89 7.75 -0.50 -5.08
C VAL A 89 7.65 -1.80 -5.85
N ARG A 90 7.55 -2.92 -5.13
CA ARG A 90 7.28 -4.24 -5.72
C ARG A 90 5.79 -4.54 -5.60
N LYS A 91 5.05 -4.42 -6.71
CA LYS A 91 3.61 -4.72 -6.74
C LYS A 91 3.38 -6.15 -7.22
N LYS A 92 2.60 -6.91 -6.47
CA LYS A 92 2.11 -8.24 -6.83
C LYS A 92 0.72 -8.09 -7.46
N ARG A 93 0.53 -8.49 -8.72
CA ARG A 93 -0.81 -8.63 -9.34
C ARG A 93 -1.09 -10.11 -9.52
N VAL A 94 -2.21 -10.58 -8.99
CA VAL A 94 -2.64 -11.98 -9.14
C VAL A 94 -3.73 -12.01 -10.20
N PHE A 95 -3.45 -12.67 -11.32
CA PHE A 95 -4.43 -12.93 -12.38
C PHE A 95 -5.06 -14.28 -12.16
N VAL A 96 -6.39 -14.30 -12.06
CA VAL A 96 -7.16 -15.53 -12.04
C VAL A 96 -7.73 -15.76 -13.44
N LYS A 97 -7.32 -16.84 -14.13
CA LYS A 97 -7.87 -17.20 -15.44
C LYS A 97 -9.23 -17.85 -15.22
N ARG A 98 -10.31 -17.11 -15.49
CA ARG A 98 -11.67 -17.66 -15.58
C ARG A 98 -11.83 -18.39 -16.91
N ASP A 99 -12.51 -19.52 -16.88
CA ASP A 99 -12.69 -20.35 -18.07
C ASP A 99 -13.46 -19.59 -19.15
N PRO A 100 -13.07 -19.73 -20.44
CA PRO A 100 -13.70 -18.98 -21.53
C PRO A 100 -15.19 -19.31 -21.69
N ALA A 101 -15.66 -20.46 -21.20
CA ALA A 101 -17.07 -20.84 -21.19
C ALA A 101 -17.93 -19.92 -20.29
N GLU A 102 -17.40 -19.48 -19.15
CA GLU A 102 -18.08 -18.52 -18.26
C GLU A 102 -18.04 -17.10 -18.85
N VAL A 103 -16.98 -16.77 -19.59
CA VAL A 103 -16.82 -15.48 -20.27
C VAL A 103 -17.70 -15.38 -21.53
N THR A 104 -17.87 -16.46 -22.28
CA THR A 104 -18.79 -16.52 -23.43
C THR A 104 -20.26 -16.59 -22.99
N ALA A 105 -20.57 -17.27 -21.88
CA ALA A 105 -21.91 -17.22 -21.31
C ALA A 105 -22.28 -15.80 -20.83
N ALA A 106 -21.31 -15.05 -20.29
CA ALA A 106 -21.49 -13.66 -19.92
C ALA A 106 -21.54 -12.70 -21.13
N ALA A 107 -20.82 -13.00 -22.23
CA ALA A 107 -20.81 -12.17 -23.44
C ALA A 107 -22.03 -12.38 -24.35
N VAL A 108 -22.52 -13.62 -24.48
CA VAL A 108 -23.75 -13.92 -25.25
C VAL A 108 -25.01 -13.40 -24.53
N ALA A 109 -24.96 -13.24 -23.21
CA ALA A 109 -26.02 -12.57 -22.45
C ALA A 109 -26.08 -11.04 -22.66
N ALA A 110 -25.10 -10.44 -23.35
CA ALA A 110 -25.04 -8.99 -23.59
C ALA A 110 -25.50 -8.56 -25.01
N GLU A 111 -25.80 -9.49 -25.92
CA GLU A 111 -26.18 -9.20 -27.31
C GLU A 111 -27.46 -9.94 -27.73
N ALA A 112 -28.53 -9.76 -26.95
CA ALA A 112 -29.90 -10.09 -27.33
C ALA A 112 -30.84 -9.01 -26.78
N PRO A 113 -31.88 -8.58 -27.53
CA PRO A 113 -32.85 -7.61 -27.02
C PRO A 113 -33.53 -8.17 -25.76
N PRO A 114 -33.73 -7.35 -24.71
CA PRO A 114 -33.97 -7.84 -23.37
C PRO A 114 -35.34 -8.52 -23.24
N PRO A 115 -35.42 -9.75 -22.70
CA PRO A 115 -36.65 -10.21 -22.06
C PRO A 115 -36.83 -9.49 -20.71
N PRO A 116 -38.05 -9.04 -20.34
CA PRO A 116 -38.26 -8.38 -19.06
C PRO A 116 -38.32 -9.43 -17.92
N ALA A 117 -37.18 -9.77 -17.34
CA ALA A 117 -37.01 -10.44 -16.03
C ALA A 117 -35.50 -10.65 -15.79
N ALA A 118 -34.87 -10.34 -14.66
CA ALA A 118 -35.27 -9.82 -13.36
C ALA A 118 -34.12 -8.94 -12.84
N ALA A 119 -34.44 -7.98 -11.97
CA ALA A 119 -33.49 -7.05 -11.37
C ALA A 119 -32.19 -7.74 -10.88
N PRO A 120 -31.01 -7.08 -10.94
CA PRO A 120 -29.87 -7.54 -10.20
C PRO A 120 -30.28 -7.51 -8.73
N SER A 121 -30.52 -8.69 -8.14
CA SER A 121 -30.56 -8.85 -6.69
C SER A 121 -29.16 -8.54 -6.20
N VAL A 122 -28.86 -7.25 -6.05
CA VAL A 122 -27.80 -6.81 -5.16
C VAL A 122 -28.15 -7.48 -3.84
N ASP A 123 -27.26 -8.36 -3.37
CA ASP A 123 -27.45 -9.06 -2.10
C ASP A 123 -27.87 -8.01 -1.06
N VAL A 124 -29.02 -8.22 -0.40
CA VAL A 124 -29.59 -7.25 0.55
C VAL A 124 -28.54 -6.78 1.57
N ARG A 125 -27.59 -7.66 1.89
CA ARG A 125 -26.42 -7.41 2.74
C ARG A 125 -25.41 -6.42 2.17
N GLU A 126 -25.17 -6.41 0.86
CA GLU A 126 -24.27 -5.44 0.21
C GLU A 126 -24.89 -4.04 0.16
N LEU A 127 -26.21 -3.94 0.01
CA LEU A 127 -26.93 -2.67 0.11
C LEU A 127 -26.90 -2.13 1.54
N GLU A 128 -27.15 -2.99 2.54
CA GLU A 128 -27.08 -2.62 3.96
C GLU A 128 -25.68 -2.11 4.34
N LEU A 129 -24.61 -2.80 3.92
CA LEU A 129 -23.23 -2.37 4.18
C LEU A 129 -22.91 -1.01 3.53
N ARG A 130 -23.38 -0.81 2.29
CA ARG A 130 -23.17 0.44 1.57
C ARG A 130 -23.94 1.61 2.20
N GLU A 131 -25.14 1.36 2.72
CA GLU A 131 -25.92 2.35 3.46
C GLU A 131 -25.28 2.68 4.83
N GLU A 132 -24.74 1.69 5.54
CA GLU A 132 -24.01 1.91 6.79
C GLU A 132 -22.73 2.74 6.59
N GLU A 133 -21.96 2.46 5.53
CA GLU A 133 -20.77 3.24 5.16
C GLU A 133 -21.15 4.67 4.80
N ALA A 134 -22.19 4.85 3.97
CA ALA A 134 -22.69 6.18 3.62
C ALA A 134 -23.15 6.98 4.86
N ARG A 135 -23.83 6.33 5.82
CA ARG A 135 -24.23 6.98 7.08
C ARG A 135 -23.03 7.39 7.94
N ARG A 136 -21.99 6.55 8.02
CA ARG A 136 -20.75 6.88 8.75
C ARG A 136 -20.02 8.06 8.11
N GLU A 137 -19.94 8.10 6.79
CA GLU A 137 -19.33 9.21 6.05
C GLU A 137 -20.11 10.52 6.24
N GLN A 138 -21.44 10.47 6.18
CA GLN A 138 -22.30 11.61 6.43
C GLN A 138 -22.12 12.16 7.85
N GLN A 139 -22.08 11.29 8.87
CA GLN A 139 -21.86 11.71 10.26
C GLN A 139 -20.49 12.39 10.45
N LEU A 140 -19.43 11.86 9.84
CA LEU A 140 -18.11 12.47 9.90
C LEU A 140 -18.08 13.82 9.18
N ALA A 141 -18.73 13.93 8.02
CA ALA A 141 -18.83 15.18 7.27
C ALA A 141 -19.63 16.24 8.05
N GLU A 142 -20.71 15.85 8.72
CA GLU A 142 -21.51 16.74 9.58
C GLU A 142 -20.70 17.25 10.78
N LEU A 143 -19.95 16.37 11.45
CA LEU A 143 -19.07 16.77 12.56
C LEU A 143 -17.97 17.73 12.10
N GLN A 144 -17.34 17.46 10.95
CA GLN A 144 -16.34 18.36 10.38
C GLN A 144 -16.94 19.70 9.98
N ALA A 145 -18.13 19.71 9.37
CA ALA A 145 -18.84 20.93 9.01
C ALA A 145 -19.26 21.74 10.24
N ALA A 146 -19.72 21.07 11.31
CA ALA A 146 -20.06 21.72 12.57
C ALA A 146 -18.82 22.33 13.25
N GLU A 147 -17.69 21.60 13.27
CA GLU A 147 -16.43 22.10 13.84
C GLU A 147 -15.90 23.32 13.06
N LEU A 148 -16.00 23.31 11.73
CA LEU A 148 -15.62 24.46 10.90
C LEU A 148 -16.54 25.67 11.14
N ARG A 149 -17.85 25.45 11.26
CA ARG A 149 -18.80 26.53 11.58
C ARG A 149 -18.56 27.11 12.96
N GLU A 150 -18.31 26.28 13.97
CA GLU A 150 -18.01 26.75 15.33
C GLU A 150 -16.69 27.53 15.36
N LYS A 151 -15.65 27.09 14.63
CA LYS A 151 -14.40 27.86 14.49
C LYS A 151 -14.64 29.23 13.85
N GLN A 152 -15.42 29.29 12.77
CA GLN A 152 -15.76 30.56 12.11
C GLN A 152 -16.57 31.48 13.02
N GLU A 153 -17.52 30.95 13.80
CA GLU A 153 -18.28 31.76 14.75
C GLU A 153 -17.41 32.28 15.89
N ARG A 154 -16.49 31.47 16.42
CA ARG A 154 -15.51 31.90 17.44
C ARG A 154 -14.60 32.99 16.89
N GLU A 155 -14.06 32.82 15.68
CA GLU A 155 -13.24 33.83 15.01
C GLU A 155 -14.02 35.13 14.78
N ARG A 156 -15.30 35.03 14.37
CA ARG A 156 -16.15 36.21 14.18
C ARG A 156 -16.44 36.93 15.50
N ARG A 157 -16.74 36.19 16.57
CA ARG A 157 -16.96 36.77 17.92
C ARG A 157 -15.68 37.40 18.46
N GLU A 158 -14.54 36.77 18.28
CA GLU A 158 -13.24 37.35 18.67
C GLU A 158 -12.91 38.60 17.85
N ALA A 159 -13.22 38.61 16.55
CA ALA A 159 -13.04 39.79 15.70
C ALA A 159 -13.98 40.93 16.11
N GLU A 160 -15.23 40.63 16.45
CA GLU A 160 -16.21 41.61 16.94
C GLU A 160 -15.81 42.17 18.31
N GLN A 161 -15.33 41.34 19.24
CA GLN A 161 -14.78 41.79 20.53
C GLN A 161 -13.56 42.68 20.32
N LYS A 162 -12.61 42.29 19.46
CA LYS A 162 -11.44 43.13 19.12
C LYS A 162 -11.85 44.47 18.49
N GLN A 163 -12.89 44.48 17.65
CA GLN A 163 -13.41 45.73 17.07
C GLN A 163 -14.16 46.58 18.10
N ALA A 164 -14.88 45.99 19.05
CA ALA A 164 -15.53 46.70 20.14
C ALA A 164 -14.49 47.32 21.08
N ASP A 165 -13.45 46.57 21.45
CA ASP A 165 -12.34 47.06 22.27
C ASP A 165 -11.57 48.21 21.58
N GLN A 166 -11.36 48.12 20.26
CA GLN A 166 -10.76 49.21 19.47
C GLN A 166 -11.65 50.46 19.43
N LYS A 167 -12.96 50.31 19.26
CA LYS A 167 -13.91 51.44 19.26
C LYS A 167 -14.04 52.09 20.63
N VAL A 168 -13.98 51.32 21.72
CA VAL A 168 -13.97 51.86 23.10
C VAL A 168 -12.64 52.57 23.39
N ALA A 169 -11.51 52.08 22.87
CA ALA A 169 -10.22 52.76 22.96
C ALA A 169 -10.17 54.06 22.12
N GLU A 170 -10.91 54.14 21.00
CA GLU A 170 -11.00 55.34 20.16
C GLU A 170 -12.04 56.36 20.69
N ALA A 171 -13.02 55.93 21.49
CA ALA A 171 -14.05 56.78 22.11
C ALA A 171 -13.70 57.31 23.52
N ALA A 172 -12.54 56.98 24.09
CA ALA A 172 -12.00 57.60 25.29
C ALA A 172 -11.18 58.85 24.88
N PRO A 173 -11.72 60.07 25.03
CA PRO A 173 -11.34 61.21 24.21
C PRO A 173 -10.14 61.99 24.75
N ALA A 174 -9.67 62.90 23.91
CA ALA A 174 -8.93 64.10 24.26
C ALA A 174 -9.37 64.72 25.61
N ALA A 175 -8.58 64.50 26.66
CA ALA A 175 -8.51 65.32 27.87
C ALA A 175 -7.32 64.88 28.75
N ALA A 176 -6.10 65.29 28.40
CA ALA A 176 -4.96 65.32 29.33
C ALA A 176 -3.80 66.18 28.79
N THR A 177 -4.03 67.49 28.65
CA THR A 177 -2.95 68.45 28.81
C THR A 177 -2.69 68.57 30.32
N THR A 178 -1.50 68.19 30.78
CA THR A 178 -0.79 68.79 31.93
C THR A 178 0.50 68.00 32.17
N LEU A 179 1.59 68.64 31.75
CA LEU A 179 2.88 68.72 32.43
C LEU A 179 3.06 67.80 33.64
N HIS A 180 4.02 66.88 33.59
CA HIS A 180 5.17 66.81 34.49
C HIS A 180 5.98 65.53 34.21
N ALA A 181 7.08 65.70 33.47
CA ALA A 181 8.24 64.83 33.63
C ALA A 181 8.86 65.09 35.02
N PRO A 182 9.41 64.05 35.68
CA PRO A 182 10.86 63.95 35.60
C PRO A 182 11.38 62.53 35.39
N LYS A 183 12.66 62.51 34.99
CA LYS A 183 13.42 61.44 34.36
C LYS A 183 14.43 60.85 35.35
N ALA A 184 14.60 59.53 35.22
CA ALA A 184 15.79 58.70 35.42
C ALA A 184 16.21 58.18 36.81
N ALA A 185 16.55 56.88 36.73
CA ALA A 185 17.69 56.19 37.31
C ALA A 185 17.50 55.41 38.64
N GLU A 186 17.43 54.10 38.43
CA GLU A 186 18.23 53.05 39.08
C GLU A 186 17.88 52.49 40.48
N ALA A 187 18.07 51.16 40.51
CA ALA A 187 18.54 50.34 41.62
C ALA A 187 17.57 49.92 42.75
N LYS A 188 17.24 48.62 42.65
CA LYS A 188 17.30 47.61 43.72
C LYS A 188 16.33 47.71 44.91
N THR A 189 15.46 46.70 45.01
CA THR A 189 15.26 45.96 46.27
C THR A 189 15.03 44.47 46.02
N ASP A 190 15.99 43.66 46.46
CA ASP A 190 15.90 42.22 46.70
C ASP A 190 14.91 41.87 47.83
N LYS A 191 14.08 40.82 47.67
CA LYS A 191 14.02 39.59 48.52
C LYS A 191 12.73 38.74 48.31
N LYS A 192 12.92 37.60 47.62
CA LYS A 192 12.40 36.19 47.72
C LYS A 192 11.19 35.83 48.64
N PRO A 193 10.44 34.71 48.40
CA PRO A 193 10.93 33.42 47.90
C PRO A 193 10.08 32.66 46.85
N LYS A 194 10.71 31.56 46.41
CA LYS A 194 10.46 30.68 45.27
C LYS A 194 9.11 29.93 45.30
N LYS A 195 8.42 29.87 44.15
CA LYS A 195 7.55 28.74 43.77
C LYS A 195 8.10 28.06 42.52
N ALA A 196 8.29 26.75 42.66
CA ALA A 196 8.81 25.85 41.64
C ALA A 196 7.86 25.78 40.44
N LYS A 197 8.40 25.94 39.23
CA LYS A 197 7.74 25.48 38.00
C LYS A 197 8.17 24.02 37.79
N PRO A 198 7.25 23.04 37.65
CA PRO A 198 7.64 21.71 37.24
C PRO A 198 8.08 21.79 35.78
N THR A 199 9.36 21.53 35.53
CA THR A 199 9.85 21.28 34.17
C THR A 199 9.34 19.90 33.78
N THR A 200 8.26 19.83 33.01
CA THR A 200 7.87 18.62 32.31
C THR A 200 8.87 18.38 31.19
N VAL A 201 10.02 17.82 31.56
CA VAL A 201 10.92 17.17 30.63
C VAL A 201 10.17 15.94 30.14
N LEU A 202 9.54 16.04 28.97
CA LEU A 202 9.09 14.87 28.23
C LEU A 202 10.36 14.05 27.95
N ARG A 203 10.60 13.08 28.84
CA ARG A 203 11.74 12.16 28.77
C ARG A 203 11.52 11.32 27.52
N ASP A 204 12.32 11.60 26.50
CA ASP A 204 12.29 10.93 25.21
C ASP A 204 12.55 9.42 25.39
N ASP A 205 11.48 8.60 25.31
CA ASP A 205 11.54 7.13 25.45
C ASP A 205 12.38 6.44 24.35
N SER A 206 12.85 7.20 23.36
CA SER A 206 13.76 6.72 22.30
C SER A 206 15.19 6.43 22.78
N VAL A 207 15.59 6.95 23.95
CA VAL A 207 16.93 6.71 24.51
C VAL A 207 16.97 5.41 25.32
N ARG A 208 15.87 5.02 25.98
CA ARG A 208 15.80 3.75 26.73
C ARG A 208 15.63 2.52 25.84
N ARG A 209 15.02 2.67 24.66
CA ARG A 209 14.94 1.57 23.67
C ARG A 209 16.25 1.29 22.92
N ARG A 210 17.27 2.12 23.07
CA ARG A 210 18.61 1.89 22.49
C ARG A 210 19.58 1.12 23.40
N GLN A 211 19.13 0.65 24.57
CA GLN A 211 19.96 -0.13 25.51
C GLN A 211 19.47 -1.56 25.78
N ILE A 212 18.51 -2.08 25.00
CA ILE A 212 18.28 -3.51 24.97
C ILE A 212 19.35 -4.11 24.05
N LYS A 213 20.43 -4.59 24.65
CA LYS A 213 21.40 -5.49 23.99
C LYS A 213 20.66 -6.75 23.56
N THR A 214 20.11 -6.75 22.35
CA THR A 214 19.71 -7.98 21.67
C THR A 214 20.96 -8.81 21.47
N ARG A 215 20.96 -9.97 22.11
CA ARG A 215 21.97 -11.02 22.03
C ARG A 215 22.05 -11.49 20.56
N GLY A 216 22.93 -10.86 19.78
CA GLY A 216 23.07 -11.16 18.35
C GLY A 216 24.19 -10.39 17.64
N ASP A 217 25.07 -9.70 18.38
CA ASP A 217 26.32 -9.19 17.83
C ASP A 217 27.37 -10.30 17.93
N ALA A 218 27.32 -11.22 16.96
CA ALA A 218 28.43 -12.10 16.62
C ALA A 218 28.99 -11.61 15.27
N GLY A 219 29.44 -10.36 15.24
CA GLY A 219 30.27 -9.82 14.18
C GLY A 219 31.74 -10.03 14.52
N GLY A 220 32.23 -11.26 14.31
CA GLY A 220 33.58 -11.67 14.69
C GLY A 220 34.22 -12.64 13.70
N GLY A 221 34.47 -12.17 12.47
CA GLY A 221 35.63 -12.61 11.67
C GLY A 221 35.52 -13.91 10.86
N VAL A 222 36.30 -13.92 9.78
CA VAL A 222 36.64 -15.01 8.85
C VAL A 222 35.56 -15.26 7.78
N GLY A 223 35.72 -14.90 6.50
CA GLY A 223 36.94 -14.76 5.70
C GLY A 223 37.16 -16.02 4.87
N GLY A 224 36.55 -16.06 3.68
CA GLY A 224 36.98 -16.90 2.55
C GLY A 224 36.50 -18.35 2.55
N TRP A 225 35.63 -18.69 1.60
CA TRP A 225 35.64 -20.00 0.94
C TRP A 225 35.47 -19.77 -0.57
N HIS A 226 36.45 -20.31 -1.30
CA HIS A 226 36.42 -20.58 -2.73
C HIS A 226 35.39 -21.66 -3.06
#